data_AF-A0A353EUK4-F1
#
_entry.id   AF-A0A353EUK4-F1
#
_cell.length_a   1.000
_cell.length_b   1.000
_cell.length_c   1.000
_cell.angle_alpha   90.00
_cell.angle_beta   90.00
_cell.angle_gamma   90.00
#
_symmetry.space_group_name_H-M   'P 1'
#
loop_
_entity.id
_entity.type
_entity.pdbx_description
1 polymer ?
#
loop_
_entity_poly.entity_id
_entity_poly.type
_entity_poly.pdbx_seq_one_letter_code
_entity_poly.pdbx_strand_id
1 'polypeptide(L)'
;MIPGDIPPLVMKKLLKIPEEDRNSLLEDLWALPVNQNKLAEIVDALVVLSKKRNCPVFHVWIELKEKVKNVGDKGHALEMVRDILRGWRYPRLVAQEKEFTAHLKKIGIPSFMSVNPSPYFEEPWVEMKMRIENMEDVKRAAQIFQKEEWKGLFKIL
;
A
#
# COMPACT_ATOMS: atom_id res chain seq x y z
N MET A 1 10.79 16.12 -26.28
CA MET A 1 9.87 17.28 -26.22
C MET A 1 9.17 17.19 -24.86
N ILE A 2 9.40 18.13 -23.96
CA ILE A 2 8.73 18.11 -22.64
C ILE A 2 7.24 18.42 -22.93
N PRO A 3 6.30 17.51 -22.62
CA PRO A 3 4.88 17.79 -22.83
C PRO A 3 4.49 19.06 -22.05
N GLY A 4 3.63 19.87 -22.65
CA GLY A 4 3.16 21.13 -22.07
C GLY A 4 2.74 20.98 -20.60
N ASP A 5 3.29 21.87 -19.77
CA ASP A 5 3.09 22.05 -18.34
C ASP A 5 3.20 20.79 -17.48
N ILE A 6 4.42 20.23 -17.37
CA ILE A 6 4.75 19.37 -16.23
C ILE A 6 4.43 20.15 -14.95
N PRO A 7 3.55 19.62 -14.08
CA PRO A 7 3.20 20.28 -12.83
C PRO A 7 4.47 20.51 -12.00
N PRO A 8 4.64 21.71 -11.39
CA PRO A 8 5.87 22.05 -10.67
C PRO A 8 6.28 21.01 -9.62
N LEU A 9 5.30 20.38 -8.96
CA LEU A 9 5.52 19.34 -7.97
C LEU A 9 6.19 18.08 -8.56
N VAL A 10 5.71 17.63 -9.73
CA VAL A 10 6.25 16.45 -10.42
C VAL A 10 7.62 16.80 -11.03
N MET A 11 7.75 17.99 -11.63
CA MET A 11 9.01 18.47 -12.20
C MET A 11 10.13 18.50 -11.14
N LYS A 12 9.85 19.06 -9.96
CA LYS A 12 10.81 19.12 -8.85
C LYS A 12 11.30 17.72 -8.41
N LYS A 13 10.46 16.68 -8.55
CA LYS A 13 10.84 15.30 -8.22
C LYS A 13 11.64 14.66 -9.34
N LEU A 14 11.24 14.84 -10.59
CA LEU A 14 11.96 14.36 -11.77
C LEU A 14 13.35 14.98 -11.93
N LEU A 15 13.54 16.23 -11.50
CA LEU A 15 14.86 16.88 -11.49
C LEU A 15 15.86 16.22 -10.52
N LYS A 16 15.40 15.39 -9.57
CA LYS A 16 16.26 14.61 -8.67
C LYS A 16 16.74 13.29 -9.29
N ILE A 17 16.24 12.96 -10.48
CA ILE A 17 16.57 11.75 -11.22
C ILE A 17 17.59 12.14 -12.30
N PRO A 18 18.61 11.30 -12.56
CA PRO A 18 19.52 11.48 -13.70
C PRO A 18 18.76 11.69 -15.02
N GLU A 19 19.33 12.47 -15.93
CA GLU A 19 18.66 12.83 -17.18
C GLU A 19 18.33 11.63 -18.06
N GLU A 20 19.24 10.66 -18.12
CA GLU A 20 19.09 9.40 -18.85
C GLU A 20 17.82 8.64 -18.42
N ASP A 21 17.64 8.46 -17.11
CA ASP A 21 16.47 7.81 -16.52
C ASP A 21 15.18 8.62 -16.73
N ARG A 22 15.27 9.95 -16.64
CA ARG A 22 14.10 10.84 -16.75
C ARG A 22 13.45 10.74 -18.12
N ASN A 23 14.24 10.67 -19.19
CA ASN A 23 13.71 10.55 -20.55
C ASN A 23 12.98 9.21 -20.76
N SER A 24 13.51 8.11 -20.21
CA SER A 24 12.86 6.80 -20.28
C SER A 24 11.57 6.69 -19.45
N LEU A 25 11.43 7.50 -18.41
CA LEU A 25 10.26 7.50 -17.53
C LEU A 25 9.13 8.40 -18.04
N LEU A 26 9.47 9.55 -18.63
CA LEU A 26 8.50 10.61 -18.95
C LEU A 26 7.37 10.13 -19.85
N GLU A 27 7.66 9.39 -20.93
CA GLU A 27 6.64 8.94 -21.88
C GLU A 27 5.61 8.01 -21.21
N ASP A 28 6.10 7.03 -20.46
CA ASP A 28 5.24 6.05 -19.79
C ASP A 28 4.45 6.67 -18.62
N LEU A 29 5.11 7.53 -17.82
CA LEU A 29 4.50 8.17 -16.66
C LEU A 29 3.36 9.12 -17.05
N TRP A 30 3.49 9.84 -18.17
CA TRP A 30 2.43 10.72 -18.67
C TRP A 30 1.28 9.97 -19.34
N ALA A 31 1.50 8.75 -19.81
CA ALA A 31 0.43 7.90 -20.33
C ALA A 31 -0.47 7.32 -19.21
N LEU A 32 -0.06 7.42 -17.94
CA LEU A 32 -0.86 6.94 -16.82
C LEU A 32 -2.08 7.85 -16.60
N PRO A 33 -3.31 7.30 -16.47
CA PRO A 33 -4.53 8.08 -16.22
C PRO A 33 -4.63 8.47 -14.74
N VAL A 34 -3.66 9.24 -14.25
CA VAL A 34 -3.54 9.62 -12.83
C VAL A 34 -3.49 11.13 -12.67
N ASN A 35 -3.98 11.62 -11.52
CA ASN A 35 -3.78 13.02 -11.17
C ASN A 35 -2.33 13.31 -10.77
N GLN A 36 -1.98 14.59 -10.72
CA GLN A 36 -0.62 15.06 -10.48
C GLN A 36 -0.05 14.62 -9.11
N ASN A 37 -0.90 14.55 -8.08
CA ASN A 37 -0.50 14.12 -6.74
C ASN A 37 -0.13 12.63 -6.73
N LYS A 38 -0.96 11.78 -7.34
CA LYS A 38 -0.69 10.34 -7.46
C LYS A 38 0.56 10.08 -8.30
N LEU A 39 0.77 10.84 -9.37
CA LEU A 39 1.99 10.73 -10.16
C LEU A 39 3.24 11.09 -9.34
N ALA A 40 3.16 12.16 -8.54
CA ALA A 40 4.23 12.57 -7.64
C ALA A 40 4.55 11.49 -6.58
N GLU A 41 3.54 10.81 -6.03
CA GLU A 41 3.72 9.67 -5.11
C GLU A 41 4.44 8.50 -5.79
N ILE A 42 4.09 8.17 -7.04
CA ILE A 42 4.74 7.11 -7.82
C ILE A 42 6.22 7.45 -8.03
N VAL A 43 6.51 8.67 -8.49
CA VAL A 43 7.89 9.11 -8.72
C VAL A 43 8.72 9.06 -7.43
N ASP A 44 8.17 9.52 -6.30
CA ASP A 44 8.85 9.42 -5.01
C ASP A 44 9.15 7.97 -4.62
N ALA A 45 8.18 7.07 -4.81
CA ALA A 45 8.35 5.67 -4.49
C ALA A 45 9.45 5.03 -5.34
N LEU A 46 9.50 5.32 -6.64
CA LEU A 46 10.55 4.83 -7.54
C LEU A 46 11.93 5.33 -7.12
N VAL A 47 12.07 6.61 -6.77
CA VAL A 47 13.34 7.19 -6.30
C VAL A 47 13.80 6.56 -4.99
N VAL A 48 12.89 6.38 -4.02
CA VAL A 48 13.21 5.73 -2.75
C VAL A 48 13.68 4.29 -2.97
N LEU A 49 13.00 3.55 -3.85
CA LEU A 49 13.35 2.17 -4.16
C LEU A 49 14.66 2.04 -4.92
N SER A 50 14.90 2.91 -5.90
CA SER A 50 16.16 2.99 -6.65
C SER A 50 17.34 3.17 -5.69
N LYS A 51 17.24 4.12 -4.75
CA LYS A 51 18.26 4.34 -3.72
C LYS A 51 18.45 3.12 -2.81
N LYS A 52 17.35 2.54 -2.33
CA LYS A 52 17.38 1.35 -1.47
C LYS A 52 18.02 0.14 -2.15
N ARG A 53 17.83 0.01 -3.47
CA ARG A 53 18.31 -1.11 -4.29
C ARG A 53 19.65 -0.84 -4.98
N ASN A 54 20.20 0.38 -4.83
CA ASN A 54 21.38 0.85 -5.54
C ASN A 54 21.32 0.59 -7.06
N CYS A 55 20.20 0.94 -7.68
CA CYS A 55 19.99 0.76 -9.12
C CYS A 55 19.31 1.99 -9.75
N PRO A 56 19.41 2.18 -11.07
CA PRO A 56 18.68 3.23 -11.77
C PRO A 56 17.16 3.17 -11.54
N VAL A 57 16.49 4.33 -11.57
CA VAL A 57 15.05 4.46 -11.39
C VAL A 57 14.30 3.73 -12.50
N PHE A 58 14.81 3.77 -13.74
CA PHE A 58 14.18 3.09 -14.86
C PHE A 58 14.13 1.56 -14.69
N HIS A 59 15.10 0.94 -14.01
CA HIS A 59 15.06 -0.49 -13.70
C HIS A 59 13.88 -0.84 -12.80
N VAL A 60 13.63 -0.04 -11.75
CA VAL A 60 12.48 -0.24 -10.86
C VAL A 60 11.17 -0.07 -11.63
N TRP A 61 11.12 0.90 -12.54
CA TRP A 61 9.96 1.14 -13.39
C TRP A 61 9.66 -0.02 -14.36
N ILE A 62 10.67 -0.58 -15.01
CA ILE A 62 10.52 -1.74 -15.90
C ILE A 62 9.94 -2.94 -15.13
N GLU A 63 10.49 -3.25 -13.95
CA GLU A 63 9.99 -4.34 -13.12
C GLU A 63 8.53 -4.11 -12.73
N LEU A 64 8.16 -2.86 -12.40
CA LEU A 64 6.79 -2.50 -12.04
C LEU A 64 5.85 -2.72 -13.23
N LYS A 65 6.22 -2.24 -14.42
CA LYS A 65 5.44 -2.42 -15.66
C LYS A 65 5.18 -3.89 -15.96
N GLU A 66 6.20 -4.74 -15.88
CA GLU A 66 6.03 -6.17 -16.13
C GLU A 66 5.06 -6.83 -15.14
N LYS A 67 5.00 -6.36 -13.89
CA LYS A 67 4.02 -6.87 -12.91
C LYS A 67 2.58 -6.42 -13.15
N VAL A 68 2.36 -5.31 -13.87
CA VAL A 68 1.01 -4.75 -14.14
C VAL A 68 0.55 -4.91 -15.58
N LYS A 69 1.39 -5.49 -16.45
CA LYS A 69 1.17 -5.66 -17.90
C LYS A 69 -0.15 -6.35 -18.28
N ASN A 70 -0.66 -7.24 -17.42
CA ASN A 70 -1.86 -8.05 -17.70
C ASN A 70 -3.14 -7.50 -17.06
N VAL A 71 -3.12 -6.27 -16.55
CA VAL A 71 -4.30 -5.69 -15.89
C VAL A 71 -5.16 -4.98 -16.94
N GLY A 72 -6.27 -5.61 -17.33
CA GLY A 72 -7.15 -5.12 -18.41
C GLY A 72 -7.91 -3.83 -18.08
N ASP A 73 -8.00 -3.44 -16.81
CA ASP A 73 -8.65 -2.21 -16.36
C ASP A 73 -7.63 -1.20 -15.81
N LYS A 74 -7.64 0.00 -16.38
CA LYS A 74 -6.77 1.12 -16.00
C LYS A 74 -6.93 1.54 -14.54
N GLY A 75 -8.13 1.44 -13.97
CA GLY A 75 -8.39 1.78 -12.56
C GLY A 75 -7.74 0.77 -11.61
N HIS A 76 -7.91 -0.52 -11.89
CA HIS A 76 -7.28 -1.61 -11.13
C HIS A 76 -5.76 -1.60 -11.26
N ALA A 77 -5.23 -1.26 -12.44
CA ALA A 77 -3.78 -1.17 -12.66
C ALA A 77 -3.12 -0.15 -11.73
N LEU A 78 -3.79 0.97 -11.46
CA LEU A 78 -3.26 2.02 -10.58
C LEU A 78 -3.15 1.57 -9.12
N GLU A 79 -4.22 0.97 -8.57
CA GLU A 79 -4.18 0.48 -7.19
C GLU A 79 -3.16 -0.66 -7.05
N MET A 80 -3.04 -1.52 -8.07
CA MET A 80 -1.97 -2.52 -8.14
C MET A 80 -0.58 -1.89 -8.16
N VAL A 81 -0.35 -0.81 -8.92
CA VAL A 81 0.93 -0.08 -8.90
C VAL A 81 1.25 0.39 -7.49
N ARG A 82 0.28 0.99 -6.80
CA ARG A 82 0.47 1.51 -5.44
C ARG A 82 0.78 0.38 -4.44
N ASP A 83 0.05 -0.72 -4.53
CA ASP A 83 0.24 -1.88 -3.65
C ASP A 83 1.60 -2.54 -3.87
N ILE A 84 2.03 -2.71 -5.13
CA ILE A 84 3.34 -3.25 -5.47
C ILE A 84 4.44 -2.34 -4.92
N LEU A 85 4.35 -1.03 -5.19
CA LEU A 85 5.33 -0.05 -4.70
C LEU A 85 5.36 0.02 -3.17
N ARG A 86 4.21 -0.09 -2.48
CA ARG A 86 4.14 -0.18 -1.02
C ARG A 86 4.82 -1.45 -0.51
N GLY A 87 4.52 -2.60 -1.11
CA GLY A 87 5.13 -3.89 -0.75
C GLY A 87 6.65 -3.90 -0.94
N TRP A 88 7.17 -3.25 -1.97
CA TRP A 88 8.60 -3.12 -2.16
C TRP A 88 9.26 -2.16 -1.17
N ARG A 89 8.60 -1.05 -0.85
CA ARG A 89 9.13 -0.05 0.12
C ARG A 89 9.17 -0.64 1.53
N TYR A 90 8.07 -1.27 1.94
CA TYR A 90 7.84 -1.73 3.31
C TYR A 90 7.44 -3.22 3.37
N PRO A 91 8.33 -4.14 2.94
CA PRO A 91 7.97 -5.56 2.81
C PRO A 91 7.60 -6.21 4.16
N ARG A 92 8.27 -5.80 5.25
CA ARG A 92 7.97 -6.30 6.60
C ARG A 92 6.58 -5.87 7.08
N LEU A 93 6.27 -4.57 6.93
CA LEU A 93 4.97 -4.02 7.28
C LEU A 93 3.84 -4.70 6.50
N VAL A 94 3.99 -4.84 5.18
CA VAL A 94 2.96 -5.51 4.35
C VAL A 94 2.82 -6.99 4.71
N ALA A 95 3.89 -7.66 5.12
CA ALA A 95 3.81 -9.04 5.62
C ALA A 95 3.04 -9.11 6.94
N GLN A 96 3.34 -8.21 7.90
CA GLN A 96 2.62 -8.11 9.17
C GLN A 96 1.13 -7.79 8.96
N GLU A 97 0.78 -6.85 8.08
CA GLU A 97 -0.62 -6.53 7.73
C GLU A 97 -1.37 -7.74 7.18
N LYS A 98 -0.73 -8.53 6.32
CA LYS A 98 -1.30 -9.77 5.77
C LYS A 98 -1.50 -10.81 6.86
N GLU A 99 -0.52 -10.99 7.73
CA GLU A 99 -0.59 -11.94 8.84
C GLU A 99 -1.67 -11.57 9.86
N PHE A 100 -1.76 -10.29 10.19
CA PHE A 100 -2.80 -9.72 11.05
C PHE A 100 -4.19 -9.95 10.46
N THR A 101 -4.37 -9.62 9.18
CA THR A 101 -5.65 -9.83 8.47
C THR A 101 -6.02 -11.32 8.42
N ALA A 102 -5.04 -12.21 8.22
CA ALA A 102 -5.27 -13.64 8.24
C ALA A 102 -5.71 -14.14 9.63
N HIS A 103 -5.15 -13.59 10.71
CA HIS A 103 -5.59 -13.91 12.07
C HIS A 103 -6.98 -13.40 12.38
N LEU A 104 -7.34 -12.17 11.99
CA LEU A 104 -8.70 -11.66 12.14
C LEU A 104 -9.74 -12.54 11.42
N LYS A 105 -9.39 -13.10 10.25
CA LYS A 105 -10.25 -14.06 9.53
C LYS A 105 -10.47 -15.35 10.33
N LYS A 106 -9.45 -15.85 11.04
CA LYS A 106 -9.59 -17.02 11.92
C LYS A 106 -10.47 -16.73 13.14
N ILE A 107 -10.31 -15.53 13.73
CA ILE A 107 -11.16 -15.06 14.83
C ILE A 107 -12.62 -14.91 14.35
N GLY A 108 -12.84 -14.62 13.07
CA GLY A 108 -14.17 -14.48 12.50
C GLY A 108 -14.86 -13.20 12.99
N ILE A 109 -14.15 -12.07 12.89
CA ILE A 109 -14.66 -10.76 13.30
C ILE A 109 -15.98 -10.45 12.56
N PRO A 110 -17.09 -10.22 13.28
CA PRO A 110 -18.38 -9.94 12.67
C PRO A 110 -18.41 -8.54 12.05
N SER A 111 -19.30 -8.30 11.09
CA SER A 111 -19.37 -7.04 10.33
C SER A 111 -19.65 -5.78 11.16
N PHE A 112 -20.27 -5.94 12.34
CA PHE A 112 -20.53 -4.83 13.27
C PHE A 112 -19.31 -4.46 14.13
N MET A 113 -18.20 -5.20 13.99
CA MET A 113 -16.95 -5.02 14.73
C MET A 113 -15.79 -4.82 13.74
N SER A 114 -14.86 -3.94 14.11
CA SER A 114 -13.60 -3.75 13.41
C SER A 114 -12.46 -3.78 14.41
N VAL A 115 -11.34 -4.35 13.98
CA VAL A 115 -10.11 -4.49 14.77
C VAL A 115 -8.98 -3.94 13.93
N ASN A 116 -8.27 -2.96 14.46
CA ASN A 116 -7.15 -2.33 13.78
C ASN A 116 -5.91 -2.43 14.67
N PRO A 117 -4.72 -2.69 14.09
CA PRO A 117 -3.49 -2.64 14.86
C PRO A 117 -3.17 -1.19 15.23
N SER A 118 -2.23 -1.01 16.15
CA SER A 118 -1.57 0.27 16.33
C SER A 118 -0.96 0.77 15.01
N PRO A 119 -0.83 2.10 14.81
CA PRO A 119 -0.21 2.65 13.61
C PRO A 119 1.14 1.98 13.33
N TYR A 120 1.30 1.45 12.12
CA TYR A 120 2.51 0.73 11.67
C TYR A 120 2.96 -0.44 12.56
N PHE A 121 2.10 -0.97 13.43
CA PHE A 121 2.45 -2.02 14.41
C PHE A 121 3.55 -1.57 15.40
N GLU A 122 3.64 -0.28 15.71
CA GLU A 122 4.68 0.24 16.62
C GLU A 122 4.43 -0.12 18.09
N GLU A 123 3.18 -0.41 18.45
CA GLU A 123 2.76 -0.65 19.83
C GLU A 123 2.00 -1.97 19.98
N PRO A 124 2.13 -2.67 21.13
CA PRO A 124 1.55 -3.98 21.38
C PRO A 124 0.05 -3.91 21.74
N TRP A 125 -0.72 -3.08 21.04
CA TRP A 125 -2.17 -2.94 21.23
C TRP A 125 -2.93 -2.96 19.92
N VAL A 126 -4.21 -3.31 20.03
CA VAL A 126 -5.20 -3.19 18.94
C VAL A 126 -6.34 -2.30 19.39
N GLU A 127 -6.87 -1.52 18.46
CA GLU A 127 -8.09 -0.77 18.66
C GLU A 127 -9.27 -1.59 18.13
N MET A 128 -10.31 -1.70 18.95
CA MET A 128 -11.56 -2.33 18.57
C MET A 128 -12.69 -1.32 18.56
N LYS A 129 -13.41 -1.26 17.44
CA LYS A 129 -14.63 -0.46 17.32
C LYS A 129 -15.80 -1.37 17.00
N MET A 130 -16.89 -1.22 17.74
CA MET A 130 -18.11 -1.99 17.54
C MET A 130 -19.33 -1.08 17.53
N ARG A 131 -20.31 -1.40 16.69
CA ARG A 131 -21.64 -0.77 16.68
C ARG A 131 -22.64 -1.81 17.15
N ILE A 132 -23.25 -1.57 18.32
CA ILE A 132 -24.20 -2.48 18.95
C ILE A 132 -25.60 -1.90 18.72
N GLU A 133 -26.45 -2.63 18.03
CA GLU A 133 -27.83 -2.22 17.77
C GLU A 133 -28.82 -3.03 18.63
N ASN A 134 -28.42 -4.22 19.09
CA ASN A 134 -29.25 -5.09 19.90
C ASN A 134 -28.43 -5.96 20.85
N MET A 135 -29.12 -6.71 21.72
CA MET A 135 -28.50 -7.59 22.70
C MET A 135 -27.82 -8.82 22.07
N GLU A 136 -28.20 -9.21 20.85
CA GLU A 136 -27.54 -10.30 20.13
C GLU A 136 -26.11 -9.91 19.73
N ASP A 137 -25.88 -8.65 19.33
CA ASP A 137 -24.54 -8.12 19.04
C ASP A 137 -23.62 -8.24 20.27
N VAL A 138 -24.13 -7.93 21.46
CA VAL A 138 -23.39 -8.05 22.73
C VAL A 138 -23.02 -9.51 22.99
N LYS A 139 -23.97 -10.44 22.83
CA LYS A 139 -23.72 -11.88 23.02
C LYS A 139 -22.68 -12.41 22.03
N ARG A 140 -22.78 -12.01 20.76
CA ARG A 140 -21.82 -12.38 19.72
C ARG A 140 -20.43 -11.80 19.99
N ALA A 141 -20.34 -10.54 20.39
CA ALA A 141 -19.06 -9.93 20.77
C ALA A 141 -18.41 -10.67 21.96
N ALA A 142 -19.18 -11.01 22.99
CA ALA A 142 -18.68 -11.79 24.13
C ALA A 142 -18.12 -13.16 23.72
N GLN A 143 -18.80 -13.87 22.81
CA GLN A 143 -18.32 -15.14 22.26
C GLN A 143 -17.01 -14.97 21.48
N ILE A 144 -16.89 -13.89 20.69
CA ILE A 144 -15.66 -13.58 19.96
C ILE A 144 -14.50 -13.32 20.93
N PHE A 145 -14.71 -12.60 22.03
CA PHE A 145 -13.65 -12.31 23.01
C PHE A 145 -13.11 -13.53 23.75
N GLN A 146 -13.86 -14.64 23.79
CA GLN A 146 -13.44 -15.88 24.43
C GLN A 146 -12.56 -16.76 23.54
N LYS A 147 -12.35 -16.37 22.28
CA LYS A 147 -11.56 -17.15 21.32
C LYS A 147 -10.07 -17.17 21.67
N GLU A 148 -9.47 -18.35 21.64
CA GLU A 148 -8.04 -18.53 21.94
C GLU A 148 -7.14 -17.92 20.85
N GLU A 149 -7.67 -17.77 19.63
CA GLU A 149 -7.00 -17.18 18.47
C GLU A 149 -6.50 -15.75 18.72
N TRP A 150 -7.08 -15.03 19.69
CA TRP A 150 -6.58 -13.72 20.13
C TRP A 150 -5.13 -13.78 20.61
N LYS A 151 -4.70 -14.89 21.25
CA LYS A 151 -3.31 -15.06 21.70
C LYS A 151 -2.32 -15.07 20.54
N GLY A 152 -2.74 -15.53 19.36
CA GLY A 152 -1.92 -15.48 18.15
C GLY A 152 -1.75 -14.06 17.60
N LEU A 153 -2.79 -13.23 17.74
CA LEU A 153 -2.79 -11.85 17.24
C LEU A 153 -1.71 -10.99 17.90
N PHE A 154 -1.54 -11.10 19.23
CA PHE A 154 -0.55 -10.34 19.99
C PHE A 154 0.90 -10.81 19.80
N LYS A 155 1.14 -11.88 19.03
CA LYS A 155 2.50 -12.27 18.62
C LYS A 155 2.96 -11.57 17.34
N ILE A 156 2.03 -10.92 16.63
CA ILE A 156 2.27 -10.21 15.36
C ILE A 156 2.60 -8.74 15.62
N LEU A 157 2.00 -8.18 16.68
CA LEU A 157 2.29 -6.85 17.23
C LEU A 157 3.64 -6.87 17.95
#